data_AF-A0A7S1IMT9-F1
#
_entry.id   AF-A0A7S1IMT9-F1
#
_cell.length_a   1.000
_cell.length_b   1.000
_cell.length_c   1.000
_cell.angle_alpha   90.00
_cell.angle_beta   90.00
_cell.angle_gamma   90.00
#
_symmetry.space_group_name_H-M   'P 1'
#
loop_
_entity.id
_entity.type
_entity.pdbx_description
1 polymer ?
#
loop_
_entity_poly.entity_id
_entity_poly.type
_entity_poly.pdbx_seq_one_letter_code
_entity_poly.pdbx_strand_id
1 'polypeptide(L)'
;FGDAQLQGVAHSWKYVTDVVHAFMQHPMGGVGDEATLWNHLCFLATNEFREVISSWCVARLEEGFKQRIVPQFWAHFVHFQEMQSKHSPGAPELYSWGYGQFRLAIHLLHASFLAYSRVINILEDALRQDGLQHSLTTNIRAYIHYGQQSSFGEMVRLFFEQTFQTFAWARGYRDEEEDEEGGG
;
A
#
# COMPACT_ATOMS: atom_id res chain seq x y z
N PHE A 1 -33.31 -25.23 4.19
CA PHE A 1 -32.80 -24.37 3.10
C PHE A 1 -33.27 -24.95 1.77
N GLY A 2 -33.81 -24.12 0.88
CA GLY A 2 -34.12 -24.56 -0.49
C GLY A 2 -32.89 -24.47 -1.39
N ASP A 3 -32.76 -25.36 -2.37
CA ASP A 3 -31.58 -25.45 -3.27
C ASP A 3 -31.24 -24.11 -3.95
N ALA A 4 -32.24 -23.30 -4.30
CA ALA A 4 -32.04 -21.98 -4.91
C ALA A 4 -31.29 -20.99 -4.00
N GLN A 5 -31.56 -21.01 -2.68
CA GLN A 5 -30.88 -20.15 -1.72
C GLN A 5 -29.42 -20.56 -1.56
N LEU A 6 -29.15 -21.87 -1.48
CA LEU A 6 -27.79 -22.42 -1.40
C LEU A 6 -26.98 -22.10 -2.66
N GLN A 7 -27.59 -22.20 -3.85
CA GLN A 7 -26.96 -21.80 -5.10
C GLN A 7 -26.61 -20.31 -5.13
N GLY A 8 -27.51 -19.45 -4.65
CA GLY A 8 -27.27 -18.00 -4.54
C GLY A 8 -26.10 -17.66 -3.61
N VAL A 9 -26.00 -18.34 -2.47
CA VAL A 9 -24.89 -18.18 -1.52
C VAL A 9 -23.58 -18.65 -2.13
N ALA A 10 -23.55 -19.84 -2.73
CA ALA A 10 -22.35 -20.39 -3.35
C ALA A 10 -21.85 -19.51 -4.50
N HIS A 11 -22.76 -19.00 -5.33
CA HIS A 11 -22.43 -18.09 -6.41
C HIS A 11 -21.86 -16.76 -5.90
N SER A 12 -22.52 -16.14 -4.91
CA SER A 12 -22.06 -14.87 -4.34
C SER A 12 -20.73 -15.01 -3.60
N TRP A 13 -20.54 -16.11 -2.87
CA TRP A 13 -19.27 -16.42 -2.22
C TRP A 13 -18.16 -16.52 -3.25
N LYS A 14 -18.36 -17.31 -4.32
CA LYS A 14 -17.38 -17.45 -5.40
C LYS A 14 -17.01 -16.09 -6.00
N TYR A 15 -18.00 -15.25 -6.31
CA TYR A 15 -17.74 -13.93 -6.86
C TYR A 15 -16.85 -13.09 -5.95
N VAL A 16 -17.20 -12.99 -4.66
CA VAL A 16 -16.41 -12.23 -3.67
C VAL A 16 -15.00 -12.79 -3.57
N THR A 17 -14.84 -14.11 -3.51
CA THR A 17 -13.51 -14.72 -3.42
C THR A 17 -12.66 -14.47 -4.67
N ASP A 18 -13.25 -14.56 -5.85
CA ASP A 18 -12.56 -14.33 -7.13
C ASP A 18 -12.08 -12.87 -7.23
N VAL A 19 -12.93 -11.92 -6.82
CA VAL A 19 -12.60 -10.50 -6.79
C VAL A 19 -11.48 -10.19 -5.79
N VAL A 20 -11.56 -10.71 -4.55
CA VAL A 20 -10.51 -10.51 -3.54
C VAL A 20 -9.19 -11.13 -4.00
N HIS A 21 -9.22 -12.33 -4.60
CA HIS A 21 -8.03 -12.96 -5.16
C HIS A 21 -7.43 -12.17 -6.32
N ALA A 22 -8.25 -11.69 -7.26
CA ALA A 22 -7.80 -10.85 -8.37
C ALA A 22 -7.16 -9.56 -7.85
N PHE A 23 -7.77 -8.92 -6.85
CA PHE A 23 -7.23 -7.74 -6.19
C PHE A 23 -5.87 -8.02 -5.53
N MET A 24 -5.73 -9.13 -4.80
CA MET A 24 -4.42 -9.53 -4.23
C MET A 24 -3.36 -9.76 -5.32
N GLN A 25 -3.77 -10.21 -6.50
CA GLN A 25 -2.86 -10.39 -7.64
C GLN A 25 -2.46 -9.06 -8.28
N HIS A 26 -3.36 -8.09 -8.35
CA HIS A 26 -3.13 -6.78 -8.97
C HIS A 26 -3.80 -5.65 -8.17
N PRO A 27 -3.24 -5.23 -7.01
CA PRO A 27 -3.91 -4.25 -6.13
C PRO A 27 -4.15 -2.90 -6.81
N MET A 28 -3.24 -2.51 -7.70
CA MET A 28 -3.31 -1.25 -8.47
C MET A 28 -4.37 -1.28 -9.58
N GLY A 29 -4.89 -2.47 -9.95
CA GLY A 29 -5.93 -2.63 -10.97
C GLY A 29 -7.34 -2.32 -10.46
N GLY A 30 -7.49 -2.14 -9.14
CA GLY A 30 -8.79 -1.92 -8.51
C GLY A 30 -9.62 -3.20 -8.41
N VAL A 31 -10.86 -3.03 -7.94
CA VAL A 31 -11.78 -4.12 -7.57
C VAL A 31 -12.74 -4.49 -8.72
N GLY A 32 -12.59 -3.86 -9.89
CA GLY A 32 -13.53 -3.97 -11.00
C GLY A 32 -14.84 -3.24 -10.71
N ASP A 33 -15.97 -3.94 -10.87
CA ASP A 33 -17.29 -3.41 -10.58
C ASP A 33 -17.63 -3.49 -9.09
N GLU A 34 -17.42 -2.36 -8.40
CA GLU A 34 -17.66 -2.22 -6.96
C GLU A 34 -19.13 -2.36 -6.58
N ALA A 35 -20.05 -1.96 -7.44
CA ALA A 35 -21.48 -2.08 -7.18
C ALA A 35 -21.89 -3.55 -7.17
N THR A 36 -21.36 -4.34 -8.11
CA THR A 36 -21.60 -5.79 -8.14
C THR A 36 -20.97 -6.48 -6.93
N LEU A 37 -19.75 -6.12 -6.53
CA LEU A 37 -19.14 -6.62 -5.29
C LEU A 37 -20.00 -6.31 -4.07
N TRP A 38 -20.44 -5.06 -3.93
CA TRP A 38 -21.29 -4.61 -2.82
C TRP A 38 -22.59 -5.43 -2.75
N ASN A 39 -23.25 -5.67 -3.89
CA ASN A 39 -24.48 -6.47 -3.95
C ASN A 39 -24.26 -7.91 -3.46
N HIS A 40 -23.18 -8.56 -3.87
CA HIS A 40 -22.86 -9.92 -3.41
C HIS A 40 -22.52 -9.97 -1.91
N LEU A 41 -21.79 -8.97 -1.41
CA LEU A 41 -21.49 -8.86 0.03
C LEU A 41 -22.76 -8.66 0.85
N CYS A 42 -23.66 -7.77 0.43
CA CYS A 42 -24.95 -7.58 1.09
C CYS A 42 -25.81 -8.85 1.04
N PHE A 43 -25.87 -9.53 -0.11
CA PHE A 43 -26.59 -10.80 -0.23
C PHE A 43 -26.07 -11.83 0.77
N LEU A 44 -24.75 -12.01 0.87
CA LEU A 44 -24.18 -12.95 1.82
C LEU A 44 -24.40 -12.51 3.28
N ALA A 45 -24.33 -11.21 3.57
CA ALA A 45 -24.62 -10.66 4.89
C ALA A 45 -26.08 -10.91 5.32
N THR A 46 -27.04 -10.83 4.38
CA THR A 46 -28.45 -11.17 4.66
C THR A 46 -28.69 -12.67 4.89
N ASN A 47 -27.74 -13.53 4.50
CA ASN A 47 -27.78 -14.97 4.70
C ASN A 47 -26.86 -15.41 5.87
N GLU A 48 -26.58 -14.53 6.83
CA GLU A 48 -25.82 -14.84 8.05
C GLU A 48 -24.32 -15.15 7.85
N PHE A 49 -23.74 -14.87 6.68
CA PHE A 49 -22.31 -15.09 6.40
C PHE A 49 -21.41 -13.88 6.76
N ARG A 50 -21.96 -12.86 7.43
CA ARG A 50 -21.28 -11.58 7.66
C ARG A 50 -19.91 -11.73 8.33
N GLU A 51 -19.85 -12.44 9.45
CA GLU A 51 -18.61 -12.64 10.23
C GLU A 51 -17.59 -13.50 9.49
N VAL A 52 -18.06 -14.52 8.78
CA VAL A 52 -17.20 -15.40 7.99
C VAL A 52 -16.53 -14.62 6.86
N ILE A 53 -17.28 -13.74 6.18
CA ILE A 53 -16.75 -12.95 5.07
C ILE A 53 -15.81 -11.87 5.56
N SER A 54 -16.14 -11.16 6.63
CA SER A 54 -15.26 -10.10 7.14
C SER A 54 -13.93 -10.68 7.60
N SER A 55 -13.96 -11.73 8.43
CA SER A 55 -12.74 -12.40 8.92
C SER A 55 -11.91 -12.99 7.77
N TRP A 56 -12.55 -13.65 6.79
CA TRP A 56 -11.86 -14.20 5.64
C TRP A 56 -11.25 -13.11 4.76
N CYS A 57 -11.99 -12.06 4.42
CA CYS A 57 -11.50 -10.97 3.57
C CYS A 57 -10.33 -10.24 4.23
N VAL A 58 -10.44 -9.89 5.51
CA VAL A 58 -9.35 -9.24 6.27
C VAL A 58 -8.11 -10.12 6.25
N ALA A 59 -8.22 -11.40 6.63
CA ALA A 59 -7.08 -12.31 6.63
C ALA A 59 -6.40 -12.46 5.25
N ARG A 60 -7.20 -12.47 4.16
CA ARG A 60 -6.66 -12.57 2.79
C ARG A 60 -5.97 -11.30 2.34
N LEU A 61 -6.56 -10.14 2.66
CA LEU A 61 -5.94 -8.85 2.37
C LEU A 61 -4.62 -8.70 3.15
N GLU A 62 -4.59 -9.07 4.43
CA GLU A 62 -3.36 -9.08 5.23
C GLU A 62 -2.28 -9.97 4.62
N GLU A 63 -2.64 -11.20 4.26
CA GLU A 63 -1.70 -12.14 3.66
C GLU A 63 -1.16 -11.61 2.32
N GLY A 64 -2.03 -11.04 1.48
CA GLY A 64 -1.62 -10.43 0.22
C GLY A 64 -0.66 -9.28 0.42
N PHE A 65 -0.94 -8.40 1.37
CA PHE A 65 -0.07 -7.27 1.70
C PHE A 65 1.29 -7.75 2.21
N LYS A 66 1.28 -8.70 3.14
CA LYS A 66 2.49 -9.28 3.75
C LYS A 66 3.35 -10.05 2.74
N GLN A 67 2.76 -10.83 1.85
CA GLN A 67 3.51 -11.65 0.90
C GLN A 67 4.02 -10.86 -0.31
N ARG A 68 3.36 -9.75 -0.69
CA ARG A 68 3.65 -9.07 -1.96
C ARG A 68 4.17 -7.66 -1.78
N ILE A 69 3.47 -6.84 -0.99
CA ILE A 69 3.80 -5.42 -0.86
C ILE A 69 5.00 -5.24 0.06
N VAL A 70 5.01 -5.90 1.22
CA VAL A 70 6.09 -5.78 2.21
C VAL A 70 7.46 -6.17 1.62
N PRO A 71 7.63 -7.31 0.91
CA PRO A 71 8.93 -7.67 0.35
C PRO A 71 9.39 -6.72 -0.76
N GLN A 72 8.50 -6.27 -1.64
CA GLN A 72 8.84 -5.31 -2.71
C GLN A 72 9.27 -3.97 -2.14
N PHE A 73 8.54 -3.46 -1.15
CA PHE A 73 8.90 -2.26 -0.41
C PHE A 73 10.30 -2.36 0.18
N TRP A 74 10.58 -3.44 0.91
CA TRP A 74 11.89 -3.65 1.53
C TRP A 74 13.01 -3.85 0.50
N ALA A 75 12.74 -4.49 -0.64
CA ALA A 75 13.73 -4.65 -1.71
C ALA A 75 14.18 -3.29 -2.27
N HIS A 76 13.25 -2.38 -2.56
CA HIS A 76 13.59 -1.03 -3.00
C HIS A 76 14.33 -0.24 -1.92
N PHE A 77 13.95 -0.41 -0.66
CA PHE A 77 14.63 0.27 0.44
C PHE A 77 16.06 -0.22 0.68
N VAL A 78 16.28 -1.54 0.72
CA VAL A 78 17.63 -2.12 0.87
C VAL A 78 18.53 -1.64 -0.27
N HIS A 79 18.00 -1.64 -1.50
CA HIS A 79 18.75 -1.16 -2.66
C HIS A 79 19.14 0.33 -2.55
N PHE A 80 18.25 1.16 -2.00
CA PHE A 80 18.59 2.55 -1.66
C PHE A 80 19.70 2.64 -0.61
N GLN A 81 19.66 1.83 0.45
CA GLN A 81 20.72 1.81 1.48
C GLN A 81 22.08 1.37 0.91
N GLU A 82 22.09 0.37 0.03
CA GLU A 82 23.31 -0.07 -0.67
C GLU A 82 23.90 1.05 -1.51
N MET A 83 23.09 1.82 -2.24
CA MET A 83 23.54 2.99 -2.99
C MET A 83 24.12 4.05 -2.05
N GLN A 84 23.45 4.37 -0.95
CA GLN A 84 23.99 5.31 0.05
C GLN A 84 25.36 4.88 0.59
N SER A 85 25.56 3.59 0.87
CA SER A 85 26.84 3.12 1.40
C SER A 85 28.02 3.26 0.42
N LYS A 86 27.74 3.32 -0.89
CA LYS A 86 28.75 3.32 -1.97
C LYS A 86 29.12 4.72 -2.45
N HIS A 87 28.34 5.73 -2.10
CA HIS A 87 28.49 7.08 -2.61
C HIS A 87 28.62 8.08 -1.46
N SER A 88 29.47 9.10 -1.63
CA SER A 88 29.55 10.19 -0.67
C SER A 88 28.22 10.94 -0.59
N PRO A 89 27.81 11.42 0.60
CA PRO A 89 26.69 12.36 0.72
C PRO A 89 26.91 13.52 -0.25
N GLY A 90 25.94 13.79 -1.14
CA GLY A 90 26.09 14.82 -2.18
C GLY A 90 26.36 14.29 -3.59
N ALA A 91 26.62 12.99 -3.78
CA ALA A 91 26.89 12.44 -5.10
C ALA A 91 25.67 12.52 -6.05
N PRO A 92 25.81 13.01 -7.29
CA PRO A 92 24.71 13.12 -8.26
C PRO A 92 23.96 11.81 -8.52
N GLU A 93 24.64 10.66 -8.41
CA GLU A 93 24.06 9.32 -8.58
C GLU A 93 23.07 8.95 -7.45
N LEU A 94 23.27 9.50 -6.24
CA LEU A 94 22.33 9.35 -5.14
C LEU A 94 21.04 10.14 -5.38
N TYR A 95 21.15 11.34 -5.94
CA TYR A 95 20.00 12.23 -6.20
C TYR A 95 19.19 11.82 -7.43
N SER A 96 19.82 11.23 -8.43
CA SER A 96 19.15 10.80 -9.66
C SER A 96 18.53 9.40 -9.51
N TRP A 97 19.33 8.39 -9.14
CA TRP A 97 18.91 6.99 -9.22
C TRP A 97 18.57 6.36 -7.86
N GLY A 98 19.40 6.58 -6.84
CA GLY A 98 19.13 6.10 -5.48
C GLY A 98 17.81 6.66 -4.92
N TYR A 99 17.58 7.96 -5.09
CA TYR A 99 16.33 8.62 -4.69
C TYR A 99 15.12 8.13 -5.49
N GLY A 100 15.29 7.79 -6.77
CA GLY A 100 14.24 7.18 -7.58
C GLY A 100 13.72 5.87 -6.97
N GLN A 101 14.64 5.03 -6.46
CA GLN A 101 14.31 3.76 -5.81
C GLN A 101 13.60 3.96 -4.48
N PHE A 102 14.07 4.92 -3.69
CA PHE A 102 13.41 5.30 -2.44
C PHE A 102 11.99 5.82 -2.68
N ARG A 103 11.81 6.74 -3.65
CA ARG A 103 10.49 7.25 -4.02
C ARG A 103 9.59 6.11 -4.48
N LEU A 104 10.09 5.20 -5.29
CA LEU A 104 9.33 4.05 -5.77
C LEU A 104 8.84 3.17 -4.60
N ALA A 105 9.68 2.92 -3.60
CA ALA A 105 9.29 2.21 -2.39
C ALA A 105 8.11 2.87 -1.66
N ILE A 106 8.18 4.19 -1.43
CA ILE A 106 7.11 4.95 -0.77
C ILE A 106 5.84 5.01 -1.61
N HIS A 107 5.95 5.22 -2.92
CA HIS A 107 4.79 5.26 -3.82
C HIS A 107 4.09 3.89 -3.87
N LEU A 108 4.86 2.80 -3.93
CA LEU A 108 4.32 1.44 -3.87
C LEU A 108 3.52 1.24 -2.58
N LEU A 109 4.09 1.63 -1.44
CA LEU A 109 3.45 1.48 -0.14
C LEU A 109 2.15 2.31 -0.05
N HIS A 110 2.22 3.58 -0.43
CA HIS A 110 1.10 4.50 -0.37
C HIS A 110 -0.04 4.08 -1.31
N ALA A 111 0.27 3.78 -2.58
CA ALA A 111 -0.73 3.36 -3.55
C ALA A 111 -1.37 2.03 -3.17
N SER A 112 -0.59 1.09 -2.63
CA SER A 112 -1.12 -0.16 -2.09
C SER A 112 -2.04 0.11 -0.90
N PHE A 113 -1.65 0.95 0.06
CA PHE A 113 -2.48 1.26 1.22
C PHE A 113 -3.84 1.88 0.81
N LEU A 114 -3.83 2.80 -0.16
CA LEU A 114 -5.06 3.38 -0.70
C LEU A 114 -5.96 2.33 -1.36
N ALA A 115 -5.38 1.45 -2.18
CA ALA A 115 -6.12 0.40 -2.86
C ALA A 115 -6.78 -0.58 -1.86
N TYR A 116 -6.03 -1.01 -0.85
CA TYR A 116 -6.54 -1.90 0.19
C TYR A 116 -7.60 -1.21 1.05
N SER A 117 -7.39 0.05 1.42
CA SER A 117 -8.38 0.84 2.18
C SER A 117 -9.72 0.94 1.44
N ARG A 118 -9.68 1.12 0.11
CA ARG A 118 -10.89 1.17 -0.71
C ARG A 118 -11.70 -0.12 -0.65
N VAL A 119 -11.04 -1.28 -0.76
CA VAL A 119 -11.70 -2.59 -0.64
C VAL A 119 -12.31 -2.78 0.75
N ILE A 120 -11.61 -2.37 1.81
CA ILE A 120 -12.14 -2.48 3.17
C ILE A 120 -13.36 -1.61 3.37
N ASN A 121 -13.35 -0.37 2.88
CA ASN A 121 -14.50 0.52 3.04
C ASN A 121 -15.75 -0.11 2.40
N ILE A 122 -15.61 -0.75 1.23
CA ILE A 122 -16.70 -1.50 0.61
C ILE A 122 -17.17 -2.66 1.51
N LEU A 123 -16.25 -3.37 2.15
CA LEU A 123 -16.57 -4.45 3.09
C LEU A 123 -17.29 -3.91 4.34
N GLU A 124 -16.79 -2.85 4.96
CA GLU A 124 -17.40 -2.22 6.14
C GLU A 124 -18.81 -1.74 5.84
N ASP A 125 -18.98 -1.02 4.73
CA ASP A 125 -20.27 -0.50 4.28
C ASP A 125 -21.26 -1.62 3.96
N ALA A 126 -20.85 -2.63 3.21
CA ALA A 126 -21.73 -3.72 2.78
C ALA A 126 -22.11 -4.65 3.95
N LEU A 127 -21.17 -4.88 4.88
CA LEU A 127 -21.37 -5.76 6.02
C LEU A 127 -21.93 -5.03 7.25
N ARG A 128 -21.98 -3.69 7.23
CA ARG A 128 -22.30 -2.86 8.40
C ARG A 128 -21.49 -3.28 9.62
N GLN A 129 -20.18 -3.41 9.43
CA GLN A 129 -19.22 -3.75 10.48
C GLN A 129 -18.18 -2.66 10.58
N ASP A 130 -18.24 -1.89 11.66
CA ASP A 130 -17.27 -0.86 11.94
C ASP A 130 -15.97 -1.46 12.46
N GLY A 131 -14.82 -0.91 12.07
CA GLY A 131 -13.52 -1.20 12.66
C GLY A 131 -12.68 -2.26 11.93
N LEU A 132 -13.14 -2.79 10.79
CA LEU A 132 -12.33 -3.63 9.91
C LEU A 132 -11.13 -2.85 9.37
N GLN A 133 -11.32 -1.57 9.04
CA GLN A 133 -10.26 -0.68 8.57
C GLN A 133 -9.22 -0.45 9.67
N HIS A 134 -9.66 -0.27 10.92
CA HIS A 134 -8.75 -0.12 12.06
C HIS A 134 -7.91 -1.39 12.27
N SER A 135 -8.54 -2.57 12.19
CA SER A 135 -7.84 -3.85 12.34
C SER A 135 -6.80 -4.06 11.25
N LEU A 136 -7.17 -3.88 9.98
CA LEU A 136 -6.22 -4.06 8.88
C LEU A 136 -5.07 -3.06 8.95
N THR A 137 -5.37 -1.79 9.22
CA THR A 137 -4.36 -0.72 9.31
C THR A 137 -3.35 -1.02 10.41
N THR A 138 -3.82 -1.52 11.56
CA THR A 138 -2.96 -1.91 12.68
C THR A 138 -2.05 -3.08 12.30
N ASN A 139 -2.59 -4.10 11.62
CA ASN A 139 -1.82 -5.27 11.20
C ASN A 139 -0.82 -4.95 10.08
N ILE A 140 -1.22 -4.15 9.09
CA ILE A 140 -0.32 -3.64 8.03
C ILE A 140 0.82 -2.81 8.64
N ARG A 141 0.49 -1.89 9.56
CA ARG A 141 1.49 -1.10 10.27
C ARG A 141 2.45 -2.02 11.03
N ALA A 142 1.94 -3.05 11.70
CA ALA A 142 2.77 -4.04 12.36
C ALA A 142 3.73 -4.74 11.38
N TYR A 143 3.28 -5.15 10.18
CA TYR A 143 4.17 -5.80 9.21
C TYR A 143 5.26 -4.89 8.66
N ILE A 144 4.98 -3.61 8.46
CA ILE A 144 5.97 -2.63 8.00
C ILE A 144 6.94 -2.31 9.14
N HIS A 145 6.45 -2.01 10.33
CA HIS A 145 7.27 -1.58 11.47
C HIS A 145 8.07 -2.73 12.09
N TYR A 146 7.50 -3.93 12.18
CA TYR A 146 8.16 -5.10 12.78
C TYR A 146 8.84 -6.02 11.76
N GLY A 147 8.65 -5.79 10.45
CA GLY A 147 9.30 -6.55 9.39
C GLY A 147 10.83 -6.48 9.45
N GLN A 148 11.37 -5.34 9.87
CA GLN A 148 12.76 -5.17 10.30
C GLN A 148 12.83 -4.05 11.36
N GLN A 149 12.73 -4.43 12.65
CA GLN A 149 12.51 -3.53 13.79
C GLN A 149 13.54 -2.39 13.96
N SER A 150 14.72 -2.49 13.36
CA SER A 150 15.76 -1.45 13.45
C SER A 150 15.79 -0.46 12.28
N SER A 151 15.18 -0.76 11.13
CA SER A 151 15.43 -0.01 9.88
C SER A 151 14.30 0.92 9.43
N PHE A 152 13.06 0.79 9.94
CA PHE A 152 11.97 1.69 9.53
C PHE A 152 12.08 3.11 10.11
N GLY A 153 12.46 3.25 11.39
CA GLY A 153 12.71 4.57 11.97
C GLY A 153 13.88 5.28 11.29
N GLU A 154 14.93 4.52 10.99
CA GLU A 154 16.09 5.00 10.24
C GLU A 154 15.74 5.36 8.80
N MET A 155 14.88 4.57 8.14
CA MET A 155 14.31 4.88 6.82
C MET A 155 13.60 6.22 6.80
N VAL A 156 12.67 6.44 7.74
CA VAL A 156 11.90 7.69 7.82
C VAL A 156 12.83 8.87 8.09
N ARG A 157 13.81 8.70 8.98
CA ARG A 157 14.83 9.72 9.24
C ARG A 157 15.62 10.07 7.98
N LEU A 158 16.14 9.06 7.28
CA LEU A 158 16.90 9.22 6.03
C LEU A 158 16.06 9.87 4.93
N PHE A 159 14.77 9.53 4.83
CA PHE A 159 13.86 10.18 3.90
C PHE A 159 13.75 11.68 4.13
N PHE A 160 13.48 12.09 5.37
CA PHE A 160 13.33 13.51 5.69
C PHE A 160 14.65 14.25 5.50
N GLU A 161 15.75 13.70 6.03
CA GLU A 161 17.09 14.28 5.88
C GLU A 161 17.44 14.52 4.41
N GLN A 162 17.19 13.55 3.54
CA GLN A 162 17.49 13.65 2.11
C GLN A 162 16.52 14.55 1.35
N THR A 163 15.24 14.56 1.73
CA THR A 163 14.25 15.51 1.18
C THR A 163 14.69 16.94 1.46
N PHE A 164 15.11 17.24 2.70
CA PHE A 164 15.64 18.54 3.07
C PHE A 164 16.92 18.90 2.31
N GLN A 165 17.86 17.96 2.15
CA GLN A 165 19.08 18.19 1.37
C GLN A 165 18.78 18.49 -0.11
N THR A 166 17.82 17.77 -0.71
CA THR A 166 17.40 18.01 -2.10
C THR A 166 16.78 19.40 -2.28
N PHE A 167 15.91 19.82 -1.34
CA PHE A 167 15.34 21.17 -1.35
C PHE A 167 16.41 22.24 -1.14
N ALA A 168 17.36 22.01 -0.24
CA ALA A 168 18.46 22.95 0.02
C ALA A 168 19.39 23.09 -1.19
N TRP A 169 19.74 21.98 -1.84
CA TRP A 169 20.55 21.97 -3.06
C TRP A 169 19.83 22.66 -4.23
N ALA A 170 18.56 22.34 -4.47
CA ALA A 170 17.77 23.00 -5.52
C ALA A 170 17.58 24.51 -5.30
N ARG A 171 17.65 24.96 -4.04
CA ARG A 171 17.62 26.39 -3.70
C ARG A 171 18.98 27.06 -3.93
N GLY A 172 20.08 26.41 -3.53
CA GLY A 172 21.43 26.92 -3.77
C GLY A 172 21.78 27.02 -5.26
N TYR A 173 21.29 26.10 -6.10
CA TYR A 173 21.47 26.18 -7.56
C TYR A 173 20.77 27.39 -8.18
N ARG A 174 19.66 27.84 -7.57
CA ARG A 174 18.89 28.99 -8.04
C ARG A 174 19.59 30.32 -7.70
N ASP A 175 20.27 30.36 -6.57
CA ASP A 175 21.06 31.51 -6.15
C ASP A 175 22.35 31.64 -7.02
N GLU A 176 22.93 30.53 -7.47
CA GLU A 176 24.09 30.53 -8.40
C GLU A 176 23.71 30.94 -9.84
N GLU A 177 22.51 30.58 -10.34
CA GLU A 177 22.02 31.04 -11.67
C GLU A 177 21.64 32.53 -11.68
N GLU A 178 21.13 33.08 -10.57
CA GLU A 178 20.82 34.52 -10.45
C GLU A 178 22.07 35.41 -10.37
N ASP A 179 23.20 34.88 -9.87
CA ASP A 179 24.48 35.60 -9.80
C ASP A 179 25.25 35.61 -11.14
N GLU A 180 24.97 34.67 -12.07
CA GLU A 180 25.56 34.66 -13.41
C GLU A 180 24.85 35.59 -14.42
N GLU A 181 23.57 35.93 -14.23
CA GLU A 181 22.84 36.87 -15.11
C GLU A 181 22.98 38.36 -14.71
N GLY A 182 23.54 38.65 -13.52
CA GLY A 182 23.69 40.02 -12.99
C GLY A 182 25.03 40.72 -13.26
N GLY A 183 25.99 40.05 -13.91
CA GLY A 183 27.36 40.54 -14.12
C GLY A 183 27.71 40.77 -15.59
N GLY A 184 27.17 41.82 -16.21
CA GLY A 184 27.50 42.25 -17.58
C GLY A 184 27.62 43.77 -17.70
#